data_AF-A0A077LU82-F1
#
_entry.id   AF-A0A077LU82-F1
#
_cell.length_a   1.000
_cell.length_b   1.000
_cell.length_c   1.000
_cell.angle_alpha   90.00
_cell.angle_beta   90.00
_cell.angle_gamma   90.00
#
_symmetry.space_group_name_H-M   'P 1'
#
loop_
_entity.id
_entity.type
_entity.pdbx_description
1 polymer ?
#
loop_
_entity_poly.entity_id
_entity_poly.type
_entity_poly.pdbx_seq_one_letter_code
_entity_poly.pdbx_strand_id
1 'polypeptide(L)'
;MGCRERLISTGGRRPGAFAAVLPVLLAGGLSLADGPPAGPSGGALGCGAVVTRDVTLSSDLRGCHGDGLVVGADSVTVDLGGHTVSGDGRAGSPDADTGIRVVGHRDVRIVHGTVSRFDVGIGGSSAPRLAVTEVTVGDTHRGVAVADGSHDARIEDSRFVAIGDAAGGAAVLVVDSSRARVVRNVMRESHSGVAVTAAGATVADNVVTDSSFAGVELTFATGGRVSGNTIRGAACGICLEGADRNTVGHNVITGLTAPDGIGISLYGSGNDVLANRVTGSVRYAIEVDDFQEAGHTPVSGNDVRDNVVRGGPASVDGITVGPEGGGTVLRTAVIANRVTGFSDDGIRIGGASSGLETTRVAGNTVVGSGNLAIEAVPGVADGGGNRALRTGSLVPCLGVACRSTGPRVESFVYMTAGAGDVQAVWGADRSGAHQITEPGACAAWTGSRSTRGACSSCPAGTRASR
;
A
#
# COMPACT_ATOMS: atom_id res chain seq x y z
N MET A 1 8.32 -2.53 -15.06
CA MET A 1 9.15 -3.22 -14.07
C MET A 1 8.44 -3.12 -12.74
N GLY A 2 7.84 -4.22 -12.31
CA GLY A 2 7.05 -4.31 -11.08
C GLY A 2 7.94 -4.49 -9.84
N CYS A 3 7.34 -4.53 -8.66
CA CYS A 3 7.94 -5.00 -7.38
C CYS A 3 8.82 -6.25 -7.62
N ARG A 4 8.34 -7.12 -8.54
CA ARG A 4 8.97 -8.31 -9.11
C ARG A 4 10.43 -8.18 -9.59
N GLU A 5 10.90 -7.03 -10.10
CA GLU A 5 12.22 -6.92 -10.78
C GLU A 5 13.24 -6.02 -10.06
N ARG A 6 12.83 -5.14 -9.15
CA ARG A 6 13.77 -4.25 -8.43
C ARG A 6 14.52 -4.92 -7.27
N LEU A 7 14.07 -6.11 -6.85
CA LEU A 7 14.74 -6.98 -5.87
C LEU A 7 16.16 -7.39 -6.29
N ILE A 8 16.47 -7.40 -7.59
CA ILE A 8 17.78 -7.88 -8.09
C ILE A 8 18.86 -6.77 -8.04
N SER A 9 18.49 -5.49 -7.92
CA SER A 9 19.47 -4.38 -7.98
C SER A 9 19.92 -3.82 -6.63
N THR A 10 19.24 -4.13 -5.53
CA THR A 10 19.63 -3.67 -4.18
C THR A 10 20.39 -4.74 -3.39
N GLY A 11 20.45 -5.97 -3.92
CA GLY A 11 21.31 -7.03 -3.45
C GLY A 11 22.78 -6.75 -3.77
N GLY A 12 23.50 -6.21 -2.78
CA GLY A 12 24.96 -6.34 -2.75
C GLY A 12 25.75 -5.06 -2.87
N ARG A 13 25.57 -4.13 -1.94
CA ARG A 13 26.69 -3.34 -1.40
C ARG A 13 26.45 -3.10 0.08
N ARG A 14 27.21 -3.83 0.90
CA ARG A 14 27.42 -3.50 2.30
C ARG A 14 27.70 -1.98 2.38
N PRO A 15 27.01 -1.18 3.21
CA PRO A 15 27.49 0.16 3.49
C PRO A 15 28.88 0.00 4.10
N GLY A 16 29.88 0.53 3.38
CA GLY A 16 31.25 0.54 3.86
C GLY A 16 31.29 1.26 5.20
N ALA A 17 31.89 0.62 6.20
CA ALA A 17 32.19 1.23 7.47
C ALA A 17 32.91 2.57 7.23
N PHE A 18 32.31 3.67 7.67
CA PHE A 18 33.00 4.96 7.73
C PHE A 18 34.16 4.81 8.70
N ALA A 19 35.38 4.95 8.19
CA ALA A 19 36.60 4.89 8.96
C ALA A 19 36.63 6.06 9.95
N ALA A 20 36.63 5.74 11.25
CA ALA A 20 36.87 6.70 12.31
C ALA A 20 38.28 7.29 12.16
N VAL A 21 38.36 8.59 11.88
CA VAL A 21 39.62 9.35 11.89
C VAL A 21 39.95 9.69 13.35
N LEU A 22 41.09 9.19 13.82
CA LEU A 22 41.70 9.56 15.11
C LEU A 22 42.09 11.06 15.10
N PRO A 23 41.81 11.84 16.16
CA PRO A 23 42.43 13.15 16.30
C PRO A 23 43.86 13.00 16.85
N VAL A 24 44.82 13.57 16.12
CA VAL A 24 46.19 13.82 16.62
C VAL A 24 46.13 15.04 17.55
N LEU A 25 46.44 14.82 18.82
CA LEU A 25 46.67 15.87 19.82
C LEU A 25 47.97 16.62 19.48
N LEU A 26 47.85 17.88 19.07
CA LEU A 26 48.96 18.84 19.08
C LEU A 26 48.70 19.89 20.15
N ALA A 27 49.53 19.83 21.19
CA ALA A 27 49.63 20.84 22.23
C ALA A 27 50.32 22.10 21.68
N GLY A 28 49.79 23.28 21.99
CA GLY A 28 50.47 24.53 21.68
C GLY A 28 49.73 25.79 22.13
N GLY A 29 50.21 26.39 23.22
CA GLY A 29 50.31 27.84 23.39
C GLY A 29 49.06 28.62 23.78
N LEU A 30 48.90 28.89 25.08
CA LEU A 30 48.09 29.98 25.62
C LEU A 30 48.65 31.34 25.12
N SER A 31 47.79 32.17 24.53
CA SER A 31 48.03 33.61 24.39
C SER A 31 46.72 34.34 24.71
N LEU A 32 46.73 35.14 25.78
CA LEU A 32 45.61 35.93 26.25
C LEU A 32 45.65 37.31 25.59
N ALA A 33 44.65 37.62 24.78
CA ALA A 33 44.34 38.98 24.36
C ALA A 33 42.83 39.22 24.56
N ASP A 34 42.49 39.81 25.71
CA ASP A 34 41.14 40.28 26.04
C ASP A 34 40.80 41.49 25.17
N GLY A 35 40.05 41.26 24.10
CA GLY A 35 39.23 42.27 23.46
C GLY A 35 37.83 42.29 24.10
N PRO A 36 37.16 43.46 24.19
CA PRO A 36 35.78 43.51 24.69
C PRO A 36 34.88 42.60 23.85
N PRO A 37 33.90 41.91 24.45
CA PRO A 37 32.99 41.05 23.69
C PRO A 37 32.20 41.92 22.74
N ALA A 38 32.56 41.85 21.46
CA ALA A 38 31.65 42.23 20.39
C ALA A 38 30.39 41.37 20.60
N GLY A 39 29.25 42.03 20.85
CA GLY A 39 27.96 41.36 20.83
C GLY A 39 27.82 40.55 19.53
N PRO A 40 27.06 39.45 19.51
CA PRO A 40 27.00 38.58 18.34
C PRO A 40 26.50 39.41 17.15
N SER A 41 27.43 39.76 16.27
CA SER A 41 27.12 40.09 14.90
C SER A 41 26.45 38.85 14.35
N GLY A 42 25.12 38.91 14.24
CA GLY A 42 24.30 37.91 13.56
C GLY A 42 24.69 37.88 12.09
N GLY A 43 25.84 37.26 11.80
CA GLY A 43 26.27 37.01 10.45
C GLY A 43 25.20 36.17 9.77
N ALA A 44 24.79 36.60 8.58
CA ALA A 44 23.92 35.81 7.74
C ALA A 44 24.57 34.42 7.56
N LEU A 45 23.82 33.36 7.89
CA LEU A 45 24.29 32.01 7.65
C LEU A 45 24.53 31.81 6.15
N GLY A 46 25.56 31.05 5.81
CA GLY A 46 25.85 30.62 4.45
C GLY A 46 25.70 29.10 4.30
N CYS A 47 25.78 28.61 3.07
CA CYS A 47 25.86 27.17 2.82
C CYS A 47 27.04 26.54 3.60
N GLY A 48 26.83 25.37 4.18
CA GLY A 48 27.80 24.63 4.97
C GLY A 48 28.00 25.17 6.38
N ALA A 49 27.23 26.17 6.81
CA ALA A 49 27.36 26.71 8.16
C ALA A 49 27.03 25.66 9.23
N VAL A 50 27.87 25.60 10.27
CA VAL A 50 27.66 24.72 11.43
C VAL A 50 26.81 25.44 12.47
N VAL A 51 25.64 24.89 12.76
CA VAL A 51 24.66 25.43 13.71
C VAL A 51 24.81 24.72 15.04
N THR A 52 25.25 25.45 16.06
CA THR A 52 25.50 24.91 17.43
C THR A 52 24.54 25.44 18.49
N ARG A 53 23.61 26.31 18.09
CA ARG A 53 22.56 26.91 18.93
C ARG A 53 21.33 27.16 18.07
N ASP A 54 20.20 27.39 18.70
CA ASP A 54 18.96 27.76 18.00
C ASP A 54 19.19 28.90 17.01
N VAL A 55 18.62 28.75 15.82
CA VAL A 55 18.72 29.75 14.76
C VAL A 55 17.42 29.86 13.99
N THR A 56 17.13 31.09 13.56
CA THR A 56 16.11 31.37 12.57
C THR A 56 16.79 31.96 11.34
N LEU A 57 16.58 31.40 10.16
CA LEU A 57 17.08 31.99 8.93
C LEU A 57 16.40 33.34 8.67
N SER A 58 17.17 34.30 8.17
CA SER A 58 16.70 35.63 7.78
C SER A 58 16.74 35.86 6.27
N SER A 59 17.25 34.89 5.52
CA SER A 59 17.42 34.94 4.07
C SER A 59 17.56 33.53 3.50
N ASP A 60 17.28 33.39 2.20
CA ASP A 60 17.48 32.13 1.50
C ASP A 60 18.95 31.77 1.36
N LEU A 61 19.26 30.47 1.45
CA LEU A 61 20.55 29.88 1.07
C LEU A 61 20.34 29.19 -0.28
N ARG A 62 21.04 29.64 -1.33
CA ARG A 62 20.79 29.16 -2.70
C ARG A 62 22.06 28.69 -3.38
N GLY A 63 21.95 27.62 -4.15
CA GLY A 63 23.05 27.07 -4.95
C GLY A 63 24.16 26.48 -4.09
N CYS A 64 23.82 25.86 -2.96
CA CYS A 64 24.80 25.16 -2.14
C CYS A 64 25.42 24.01 -2.95
N HIS A 65 26.74 24.02 -3.10
CA HIS A 65 27.48 22.99 -3.83
C HIS A 65 27.79 21.76 -2.96
N GLY A 66 27.70 21.92 -1.65
CA GLY A 66 27.69 20.83 -0.68
C GLY A 66 26.52 21.06 0.27
N ASP A 67 26.70 20.76 1.55
CA ASP A 67 25.60 20.87 2.50
C ASP A 67 25.02 22.29 2.61
N GLY A 68 23.72 22.36 2.84
CA GLY A 68 23.05 23.62 3.16
C GLY A 68 23.41 24.08 4.56
N LEU A 69 23.06 23.28 5.57
CA LEU A 69 23.38 23.52 6.98
C LEU A 69 23.83 22.21 7.64
N VAL A 70 24.76 22.32 8.59
CA VAL A 70 25.22 21.19 9.41
C VAL A 70 24.89 21.48 10.87
N VAL A 71 24.13 20.60 11.53
CA VAL A 71 23.86 20.74 12.96
C VAL A 71 25.04 20.16 13.74
N GLY A 72 25.62 20.96 14.62
CA GLY A 72 26.82 20.63 15.41
C GLY A 72 26.59 20.53 16.92
N ALA A 73 25.34 20.55 17.39
CA ALA A 73 25.01 20.38 18.80
C ALA A 73 23.64 19.71 19.00
N ASP A 74 23.47 19.09 20.16
CA ASP A 74 22.20 18.56 20.63
C ASP A 74 21.19 19.69 20.90
N SER A 75 19.89 19.35 20.87
CA SER A 75 18.81 20.24 21.32
C SER A 75 18.73 21.57 20.59
N VAL A 76 19.23 21.62 19.35
CA VAL A 76 19.18 22.79 18.46
C VAL A 76 17.88 22.81 17.68
N THR A 77 17.26 23.99 17.61
CA THR A 77 16.17 24.30 16.70
C THR A 77 16.71 25.07 15.49
N VAL A 78 16.58 24.47 14.31
CA VAL A 78 16.82 25.12 13.02
C VAL A 78 15.46 25.53 12.46
N ASP A 79 15.08 26.78 12.69
CA ASP A 79 13.90 27.39 12.09
C ASP A 79 14.31 28.03 10.76
N LEU A 80 13.75 27.56 9.64
CA LEU A 80 14.08 28.14 8.34
C LEU A 80 13.33 29.46 8.09
N GLY A 81 12.45 29.92 8.99
CA GLY A 81 11.81 31.24 8.94
C GLY A 81 10.95 31.46 7.69
N GLY A 82 10.50 30.39 7.02
CA GLY A 82 9.84 30.45 5.72
C GLY A 82 10.81 30.60 4.53
N HIS A 83 12.12 30.66 4.76
CA HIS A 83 13.15 30.76 3.74
C HIS A 83 13.47 29.41 3.09
N THR A 84 14.18 29.49 1.97
CA THR A 84 14.62 28.34 1.20
C THR A 84 16.09 28.05 1.44
N VAL A 85 16.42 26.78 1.75
CA VAL A 85 17.77 26.22 1.63
C VAL A 85 17.79 25.36 0.38
N SER A 86 18.61 25.68 -0.61
CA SER A 86 18.64 24.97 -1.89
C SER A 86 20.04 24.65 -2.38
N GLY A 87 20.22 23.40 -2.82
CA GLY A 87 21.44 22.89 -3.42
C GLY A 87 21.59 23.34 -4.86
N ASP A 88 22.48 22.71 -5.62
CA ASP A 88 22.72 23.02 -7.04
C ASP A 88 21.86 22.20 -8.02
N GLY A 89 21.18 21.15 -7.52
CA GLY A 89 20.30 20.25 -8.27
C GLY A 89 21.03 19.20 -9.11
N ARG A 90 22.32 18.95 -8.86
CA ARG A 90 23.08 17.92 -9.56
C ARG A 90 22.97 16.59 -8.82
N ALA A 91 22.21 15.66 -9.41
CA ALA A 91 22.23 14.26 -8.96
C ALA A 91 23.63 13.66 -9.19
N GLY A 92 24.26 13.13 -8.13
CA GLY A 92 25.45 12.28 -8.25
C GLY A 92 26.81 12.97 -8.27
N SER A 93 27.09 13.84 -7.30
CA SER A 93 28.46 14.03 -6.81
C SER A 93 28.89 12.80 -5.96
N PRO A 94 30.17 12.39 -5.94
CA PRO A 94 30.63 11.31 -5.05
C PRO A 94 30.40 11.62 -3.56
N ASP A 95 30.15 12.89 -3.22
CA ASP A 95 29.65 13.33 -1.93
C ASP A 95 28.17 13.70 -2.07
N ALA A 96 27.27 12.84 -1.57
CA ALA A 96 25.84 13.15 -1.50
C ALA A 96 25.62 14.38 -0.62
N ASP A 97 25.24 15.49 -1.24
CA ASP A 97 24.97 16.76 -0.57
C ASP A 97 23.64 16.67 0.20
N THR A 98 23.63 17.26 1.39
CA THR A 98 22.45 17.25 2.26
C THR A 98 22.02 18.67 2.58
N GLY A 99 20.73 18.98 2.38
CA GLY A 99 20.21 20.31 2.69
C GLY A 99 20.36 20.68 4.15
N ILE A 100 19.95 19.82 5.07
CA ILE A 100 20.20 19.96 6.50
C ILE A 100 20.69 18.63 7.06
N ARG A 101 21.95 18.60 7.51
CA ARG A 101 22.62 17.39 7.99
C ARG A 101 22.69 17.38 9.52
N VAL A 102 22.22 16.30 10.13
CA VAL A 102 22.25 16.05 11.58
C VAL A 102 22.98 14.73 11.81
N VAL A 103 24.20 14.78 12.36
CA VAL A 103 25.00 13.57 12.61
C VAL A 103 25.44 13.53 14.07
N GLY A 104 25.09 12.46 14.78
CA GLY A 104 25.51 12.26 16.18
C GLY A 104 24.85 13.21 17.18
N HIS A 105 23.80 13.92 16.79
CA HIS A 105 23.12 14.91 17.62
C HIS A 105 21.66 14.55 17.86
N ARG A 106 21.21 14.66 19.11
CA ARG A 106 19.85 14.32 19.54
C ARG A 106 18.99 15.55 19.77
N ASP A 107 17.68 15.34 19.81
CA ASP A 107 16.68 16.37 20.17
C ASP A 107 16.69 17.60 19.25
N VAL A 108 17.18 17.43 18.02
CA VAL A 108 17.23 18.48 17.01
C VAL A 108 15.83 18.68 16.41
N ARG A 109 15.43 19.94 16.24
CA ARG A 109 14.17 20.32 15.59
C ARG A 109 14.46 21.11 14.32
N ILE A 110 13.79 20.76 13.23
CA ILE A 110 13.88 21.47 11.94
C ILE A 110 12.46 21.86 11.54
N VAL A 111 12.22 23.18 11.39
CA VAL A 111 10.88 23.73 11.21
C VAL A 111 10.82 24.85 10.17
N HIS A 112 9.61 25.07 9.64
CA HIS A 112 9.18 26.24 8.86
C HIS A 112 10.06 26.66 7.68
N GLY A 113 9.90 26.05 6.51
CA GLY A 113 10.49 26.59 5.28
C GLY A 113 10.63 25.55 4.19
N THR A 114 11.55 25.78 3.25
CA THR A 114 11.76 24.89 2.11
C THR A 114 13.20 24.38 2.03
N VAL A 115 13.37 23.08 1.79
CA VAL A 115 14.65 22.46 1.47
C VAL A 115 14.55 21.77 0.10
N SER A 116 15.43 22.11 -0.84
CA SER A 116 15.32 21.54 -2.20
C SER A 116 16.62 21.41 -2.97
N ARG A 117 16.61 20.61 -4.05
CA ARG A 117 17.72 20.47 -5.00
C ARG A 117 19.03 19.93 -4.40
N PHE A 118 18.90 19.04 -3.42
CA PHE A 118 19.99 18.24 -2.83
C PHE A 118 19.76 16.76 -3.14
N ASP A 119 20.78 15.91 -3.04
CA ASP A 119 20.57 14.45 -3.05
C ASP A 119 19.67 14.03 -1.87
N VAL A 120 19.96 14.55 -0.68
CA VAL A 120 19.13 14.38 0.52
C VAL A 120 18.64 15.74 1.01
N GLY A 121 17.32 15.92 1.15
CA GLY A 121 16.78 17.15 1.72
C GLY A 121 17.21 17.34 3.18
N ILE A 122 16.78 16.46 4.06
CA ILE A 122 17.13 16.45 5.48
C ILE A 122 17.65 15.07 5.85
N GLY A 123 18.89 15.00 6.36
CA GLY A 123 19.56 13.76 6.71
C GLY A 123 19.86 13.67 8.20
N GLY A 124 19.40 12.60 8.85
CA GLY A 124 19.73 12.26 10.24
C GLY A 124 20.47 10.93 10.31
N SER A 125 21.68 10.90 10.86
CA SER A 125 22.43 9.67 11.16
C SER A 125 22.86 9.70 12.63
N SER A 126 22.55 8.64 13.37
CA SER A 126 22.69 8.63 14.84
C SER A 126 22.10 9.90 15.48
N ALA A 127 20.89 10.27 15.04
CA ALA A 127 20.16 11.47 15.46
C ALA A 127 18.85 11.12 16.18
N PRO A 128 18.89 10.58 17.41
CA PRO A 128 17.70 10.22 18.16
C PRO A 128 16.78 11.43 18.39
N ARG A 129 15.47 11.20 18.25
CA ARG A 129 14.42 12.21 18.46
C ARG A 129 14.57 13.44 17.55
N LEU A 130 15.16 13.27 16.36
CA LEU A 130 15.07 14.27 15.30
C LEU A 130 13.60 14.56 14.98
N ALA A 131 13.22 15.83 15.05
CA ALA A 131 11.88 16.29 14.71
C ALA A 131 11.95 17.19 13.47
N VAL A 132 11.17 16.84 12.45
CA VAL A 132 10.99 17.60 11.21
C VAL A 132 9.51 17.92 11.10
N THR A 133 9.15 19.20 11.13
CA THR A 133 7.75 19.63 11.24
C THR A 133 7.48 20.89 10.45
N GLU A 134 6.36 20.95 9.72
CA GLU A 134 5.96 22.12 8.93
C GLU A 134 7.02 22.58 7.93
N VAL A 135 7.70 21.63 7.29
CA VAL A 135 8.67 21.90 6.21
C VAL A 135 8.14 21.44 4.86
N THR A 136 8.59 22.09 3.80
CA THR A 136 8.46 21.59 2.42
C THR A 136 9.82 21.07 1.94
N VAL A 137 9.86 19.81 1.51
CA VAL A 137 11.05 19.22 0.87
C VAL A 137 10.71 18.87 -0.56
N GLY A 138 11.57 19.22 -1.52
CA GLY A 138 11.30 18.89 -2.92
C GLY A 138 12.50 18.90 -3.84
N ASP A 139 12.33 18.28 -5.01
CA ASP A 139 13.38 18.16 -6.02
C ASP A 139 14.66 17.52 -5.45
N THR A 140 14.50 16.41 -4.73
CA THR A 140 15.60 15.66 -4.08
C THR A 140 15.52 14.19 -4.42
N HIS A 141 16.62 13.43 -4.33
CA HIS A 141 16.52 11.97 -4.46
C HIS A 141 15.89 11.33 -3.21
N ARG A 142 16.17 11.87 -2.02
CA ARG A 142 15.56 11.49 -0.74
C ARG A 142 15.10 12.73 0.02
N GLY A 143 13.84 12.75 0.47
CA GLY A 143 13.27 13.91 1.15
C GLY A 143 13.82 14.07 2.57
N VAL A 144 13.31 13.26 3.50
CA VAL A 144 13.88 13.08 4.84
C VAL A 144 14.43 11.66 4.94
N ALA A 145 15.71 11.51 5.23
CA ALA A 145 16.36 10.23 5.46
C ALA A 145 16.88 10.13 6.89
N VAL A 146 16.41 9.15 7.66
CA VAL A 146 16.89 8.86 9.01
C VAL A 146 17.51 7.47 9.07
N ALA A 147 18.71 7.37 9.63
CA ALA A 147 19.55 6.18 9.61
C ALA A 147 20.35 5.98 10.92
N ASP A 148 20.98 4.82 11.04
CA ASP A 148 22.06 4.53 12.00
C ASP A 148 21.69 4.82 13.47
N GLY A 149 20.59 4.24 13.96
CA GLY A 149 20.16 4.39 15.35
C GLY A 149 19.42 5.71 15.65
N SER A 150 18.87 6.38 14.63
CA SER A 150 18.04 7.58 14.77
C SER A 150 16.63 7.23 15.30
N HIS A 151 16.57 6.69 16.52
CA HIS A 151 15.33 6.24 17.15
C HIS A 151 14.38 7.39 17.49
N ASP A 152 13.08 7.09 17.49
CA ASP A 152 12.01 8.01 17.90
C ASP A 152 11.96 9.31 17.06
N ALA A 153 12.43 9.25 15.81
CA ALA A 153 12.32 10.35 14.85
C ALA A 153 10.85 10.70 14.56
N ARG A 154 10.56 11.99 14.39
CA ARG A 154 9.21 12.54 14.17
C ARG A 154 9.22 13.37 12.90
N ILE A 155 8.55 12.88 11.86
CA ILE A 155 8.38 13.58 10.59
C ILE A 155 6.88 13.83 10.44
N GLU A 156 6.47 15.05 10.74
CA GLU A 156 5.05 15.38 10.95
C GLU A 156 4.65 16.65 10.21
N ASP A 157 3.39 16.73 9.76
CA ASP A 157 2.79 17.96 9.18
C ASP A 157 3.61 18.61 8.05
N SER A 158 4.36 17.80 7.30
CA SER A 158 5.30 18.27 6.29
C SER A 158 4.85 17.91 4.88
N ARG A 159 5.37 18.63 3.90
CA ARG A 159 5.07 18.45 2.48
C ARG A 159 6.29 17.96 1.71
N PHE A 160 6.09 16.96 0.86
CA PHE A 160 7.11 16.38 0.00
C PHE A 160 6.63 16.39 -1.45
N VAL A 161 7.47 16.85 -2.38
CA VAL A 161 7.11 16.96 -3.81
C VAL A 161 8.30 16.57 -4.68
N ALA A 162 8.08 15.80 -5.74
CA ALA A 162 9.13 15.46 -6.71
C ALA A 162 10.36 14.83 -6.03
N ILE A 163 10.15 13.70 -5.35
CA ILE A 163 11.21 13.01 -4.59
C ILE A 163 11.59 11.70 -5.25
N GLY A 164 12.87 11.54 -5.58
CA GLY A 164 13.39 10.36 -6.26
C GLY A 164 13.19 10.43 -7.77
N ASP A 165 13.65 9.38 -8.43
CA ASP A 165 13.68 9.23 -9.87
C ASP A 165 13.40 7.76 -10.27
N ALA A 166 13.71 7.39 -11.52
CA ALA A 166 13.52 6.03 -12.00
C ALA A 166 14.41 4.98 -11.30
N ALA A 167 15.54 5.41 -10.72
CA ALA A 167 16.48 4.55 -10.00
C ALA A 167 16.06 4.32 -8.53
N GLY A 168 15.22 5.18 -7.96
CA GLY A 168 14.66 5.00 -6.62
C GLY A 168 14.39 6.31 -5.89
N GLY A 169 14.27 6.22 -4.57
CA GLY A 169 14.05 7.37 -3.69
C GLY A 169 12.78 7.25 -2.86
N ALA A 170 12.69 8.07 -1.81
CA ALA A 170 11.51 8.14 -0.97
C ALA A 170 11.34 9.54 -0.37
N ALA A 171 10.10 10.00 -0.26
CA ALA A 171 9.80 11.24 0.45
C ALA A 171 10.23 11.15 1.92
N VAL A 172 9.96 10.02 2.58
CA VAL A 172 10.53 9.70 3.89
C VAL A 172 11.15 8.31 3.85
N LEU A 173 12.43 8.23 4.20
CA LEU A 173 13.21 7.00 4.30
C LEU A 173 13.66 6.80 5.75
N VAL A 174 13.31 5.66 6.35
CA VAL A 174 13.71 5.27 7.70
C VAL A 174 14.49 3.96 7.62
N VAL A 175 15.76 3.96 8.01
CA VAL A 175 16.64 2.78 7.95
C VAL A 175 17.33 2.58 9.29
N ASP A 176 17.54 1.32 9.69
CA ASP A 176 18.28 0.95 10.91
C ASP A 176 17.92 1.80 12.14
N SER A 177 16.62 1.95 12.36
CA SER A 177 16.06 2.85 13.36
C SER A 177 14.87 2.17 14.05
N SER A 178 14.26 2.85 15.03
CA SER A 178 13.10 2.31 15.72
C SER A 178 12.13 3.42 16.14
N ARG A 179 10.84 3.07 16.24
CA ARG A 179 9.75 3.94 16.74
C ARG A 179 9.65 5.28 16.02
N ALA A 180 10.03 5.32 14.74
CA ALA A 180 9.83 6.51 13.90
C ALA A 180 8.33 6.78 13.72
N ARG A 181 7.95 8.06 13.71
CA ARG A 181 6.58 8.52 13.45
C ARG A 181 6.58 9.35 12.18
N VAL A 182 5.86 8.90 11.17
CA VAL A 182 5.63 9.60 9.90
C VAL A 182 4.14 9.89 9.82
N VAL A 183 3.72 11.11 10.20
CA VAL A 183 2.32 11.40 10.54
C VAL A 183 1.80 12.70 9.90
N ARG A 184 0.59 12.67 9.32
CA ARG A 184 -0.07 13.79 8.62
C ARG A 184 0.79 14.54 7.61
N ASN A 185 1.63 13.83 6.86
CA ASN A 185 2.40 14.44 5.78
C ASN A 185 1.63 14.39 4.46
N VAL A 186 1.94 15.31 3.55
CA VAL A 186 1.44 15.31 2.17
C VAL A 186 2.61 15.03 1.23
N MET A 187 2.57 13.90 0.53
CA MET A 187 3.63 13.43 -0.35
C MET A 187 3.10 13.31 -1.77
N ARG A 188 3.76 13.97 -2.73
CA ARG A 188 3.34 13.99 -4.13
C ARG A 188 4.49 13.66 -5.06
N GLU A 189 4.20 12.95 -6.14
CA GLU A 189 5.13 12.76 -7.26
C GLU A 189 6.48 12.19 -6.77
N SER A 190 6.43 11.20 -5.88
CA SER A 190 7.62 10.59 -5.28
C SER A 190 7.86 9.20 -5.86
N HIS A 191 9.07 8.67 -5.84
CA HIS A 191 9.29 7.26 -6.17
C HIS A 191 8.53 6.36 -5.19
N SER A 192 8.92 6.42 -3.91
CA SER A 192 8.09 5.93 -2.79
C SER A 192 7.61 7.10 -1.94
N GLY A 193 6.39 7.02 -1.39
CA GLY A 193 5.96 7.96 -0.36
C GLY A 193 6.76 7.75 0.92
N VAL A 194 6.53 6.62 1.58
CA VAL A 194 7.26 6.24 2.81
C VAL A 194 7.93 4.90 2.62
N ALA A 195 9.23 4.81 2.94
CA ALA A 195 9.99 3.56 2.94
C ALA A 195 10.60 3.32 4.33
N VAL A 196 10.37 2.14 4.91
CA VAL A 196 10.75 1.83 6.30
C VAL A 196 11.43 0.48 6.42
N THR A 197 12.65 0.49 6.96
CA THR A 197 13.38 -0.67 7.47
C THR A 197 13.70 -0.43 8.94
N ALA A 198 12.66 -0.52 9.79
CA ALA A 198 12.72 -0.15 11.21
C ALA A 198 11.72 -0.95 12.04
N ALA A 199 11.99 -1.06 13.34
CA ALA A 199 11.07 -1.67 14.29
C ALA A 199 10.10 -0.63 14.89
N GLY A 200 8.82 -0.97 15.02
CA GLY A 200 7.83 -0.18 15.75
C GLY A 200 7.46 1.16 15.09
N ALA A 201 7.69 1.32 13.79
CA ALA A 201 7.36 2.55 13.08
C ALA A 201 5.84 2.79 13.02
N THR A 202 5.42 4.04 13.12
CA THR A 202 4.03 4.48 12.90
C THR A 202 3.97 5.34 11.65
N VAL A 203 3.26 4.87 10.62
CA VAL A 203 2.96 5.62 9.39
C VAL A 203 1.45 5.89 9.39
N ALA A 204 1.05 7.11 9.74
CA ALA A 204 -0.36 7.39 9.97
C ALA A 204 -0.86 8.70 9.36
N ASP A 205 -2.10 8.67 8.88
CA ASP A 205 -2.84 9.84 8.41
C ASP A 205 -2.12 10.65 7.31
N ASN A 206 -1.20 10.02 6.57
CA ASN A 206 -0.50 10.65 5.46
C ASN A 206 -1.37 10.63 4.20
N VAL A 207 -1.19 11.63 3.35
CA VAL A 207 -1.75 11.68 2.01
C VAL A 207 -0.63 11.49 1.00
N VAL A 208 -0.63 10.35 0.32
CA VAL A 208 0.37 10.01 -0.70
C VAL A 208 -0.30 9.97 -2.07
N THR A 209 0.16 10.77 -3.02
CA THR A 209 -0.41 10.83 -4.36
C THR A 209 0.65 10.72 -5.45
N ASP A 210 0.35 9.92 -6.46
CA ASP A 210 1.11 9.82 -7.71
C ASP A 210 2.55 9.35 -7.45
N SER A 211 2.70 8.27 -6.68
CA SER A 211 3.98 7.64 -6.42
C SER A 211 4.33 6.63 -7.51
N SER A 212 5.51 6.72 -8.11
CA SER A 212 5.85 5.85 -9.25
C SER A 212 6.12 4.39 -8.86
N PHE A 213 6.35 4.11 -7.58
CA PHE A 213 6.49 2.77 -7.02
C PHE A 213 5.48 2.50 -5.90
N ALA A 214 5.80 2.83 -4.65
CA ALA A 214 4.98 2.48 -3.50
C ALA A 214 4.39 3.72 -2.80
N GLY A 215 3.14 3.62 -2.35
CA GLY A 215 2.60 4.60 -1.41
C GLY A 215 3.32 4.50 -0.06
N VAL A 216 3.31 3.30 0.51
CA VAL A 216 4.08 2.93 1.72
C VAL A 216 4.76 1.58 1.49
N GLU A 217 6.03 1.49 1.84
CA GLU A 217 6.84 0.28 1.76
C GLU A 217 7.45 -0.01 3.13
N LEU A 218 7.23 -1.23 3.62
CA LEU A 218 7.86 -1.78 4.82
C LEU A 218 8.75 -2.95 4.39
N THR A 219 10.05 -2.82 4.62
CA THR A 219 11.04 -3.83 4.22
C THR A 219 11.80 -4.31 5.43
N PHE A 220 11.66 -5.59 5.79
CA PHE A 220 12.19 -6.19 7.03
C PHE A 220 11.78 -5.43 8.31
N ALA A 221 10.69 -4.67 8.25
CA ALA A 221 10.15 -3.92 9.38
C ALA A 221 9.31 -4.83 10.29
N THR A 222 9.28 -4.53 11.59
CA THR A 222 8.48 -5.33 12.52
C THR A 222 7.76 -4.54 13.59
N GLY A 223 6.58 -5.01 14.00
CA GLY A 223 5.82 -4.42 15.12
C GLY A 223 5.29 -3.01 14.83
N GLY A 224 5.25 -2.61 13.56
CA GLY A 224 4.83 -1.29 13.13
C GLY A 224 3.33 -1.19 12.87
N ARG A 225 2.87 0.04 12.64
CA ARG A 225 1.48 0.37 12.29
C ARG A 225 1.43 1.28 11.08
N VAL A 226 0.65 0.88 10.08
CA VAL A 226 0.30 1.69 8.91
C VAL A 226 -1.19 1.93 8.93
N SER A 227 -1.64 3.14 9.29
CA SER A 227 -3.08 3.37 9.49
C SER A 227 -3.60 4.75 9.10
N GLY A 228 -4.83 4.80 8.58
CA GLY A 228 -5.49 6.08 8.26
C GLY A 228 -4.89 6.80 7.05
N ASN A 229 -3.94 6.17 6.33
CA ASN A 229 -3.31 6.81 5.17
C ASN A 229 -4.27 6.82 3.98
N THR A 230 -4.23 7.90 3.21
CA THR A 230 -4.91 8.03 1.92
C THR A 230 -3.88 7.95 0.80
N ILE A 231 -3.92 6.88 0.02
CA ILE A 231 -2.95 6.59 -1.05
C ILE A 231 -3.68 6.58 -2.39
N ARG A 232 -3.17 7.36 -3.35
CA ARG A 232 -3.72 7.44 -4.71
C ARG A 232 -2.62 7.38 -5.76
N GLY A 233 -2.82 6.63 -6.84
CA GLY A 233 -1.89 6.70 -7.98
C GLY A 233 -0.53 6.08 -7.68
N ALA A 234 -0.49 4.88 -7.08
CA ALA A 234 0.75 4.15 -6.83
C ALA A 234 0.73 2.78 -7.53
N ALA A 235 1.90 2.25 -7.89
CA ALA A 235 2.00 0.90 -8.45
C ALA A 235 1.72 -0.17 -7.38
N CYS A 236 2.27 0.02 -6.18
CA CYS A 236 1.86 -0.66 -4.96
C CYS A 236 1.28 0.36 -3.97
N GLY A 237 0.09 0.08 -3.43
CA GLY A 237 -0.48 0.92 -2.38
C GLY A 237 0.36 0.82 -1.10
N ILE A 238 0.35 -0.36 -0.47
CA ILE A 238 1.14 -0.69 0.72
C ILE A 238 1.83 -2.04 0.52
N CYS A 239 3.16 -2.05 0.53
CA CYS A 239 3.97 -3.26 0.32
C CYS A 239 4.69 -3.67 1.60
N LEU A 240 4.56 -4.93 2.00
CA LEU A 240 5.25 -5.52 3.16
C LEU A 240 6.19 -6.62 2.68
N GLU A 241 7.47 -6.27 2.54
CA GLU A 241 8.55 -7.10 2.00
C GLU A 241 9.36 -7.70 3.15
N GLY A 242 9.15 -8.99 3.46
CA GLY A 242 9.77 -9.63 4.63
C GLY A 242 9.47 -8.92 5.95
N ALA A 243 8.38 -8.15 6.01
CA ALA A 243 8.00 -7.34 7.15
C ALA A 243 6.97 -8.10 8.01
N ASP A 244 7.28 -8.25 9.29
CA ASP A 244 6.55 -9.16 10.18
C ASP A 244 5.83 -8.45 11.32
N ARG A 245 4.68 -8.99 11.76
CA ARG A 245 3.96 -8.52 12.96
C ARG A 245 3.56 -7.05 12.87
N ASN A 246 3.20 -6.57 11.69
CA ASN A 246 2.72 -5.21 11.47
C ASN A 246 1.19 -5.16 11.40
N THR A 247 0.62 -4.03 11.77
CA THR A 247 -0.81 -3.75 11.60
C THR A 247 -1.02 -2.75 10.48
N VAL A 248 -1.71 -3.18 9.42
CA VAL A 248 -2.14 -2.33 8.29
C VAL A 248 -3.64 -2.16 8.38
N GLY A 249 -4.13 -1.00 8.80
CA GLY A 249 -5.57 -0.83 8.96
C GLY A 249 -6.15 0.55 8.75
N HIS A 250 -7.41 0.59 8.33
CA HIS A 250 -8.15 1.82 8.04
C HIS A 250 -7.50 2.71 6.97
N ASN A 251 -6.71 2.14 6.06
CA ASN A 251 -6.14 2.89 4.93
C ASN A 251 -7.15 2.96 3.77
N VAL A 252 -7.11 4.04 3.00
CA VAL A 252 -7.89 4.24 1.78
C VAL A 252 -6.95 4.28 0.58
N ILE A 253 -7.02 3.27 -0.28
CA ILE A 253 -6.11 3.07 -1.41
C ILE A 253 -6.92 3.09 -2.70
N THR A 254 -6.56 3.97 -3.65
CA THR A 254 -7.32 4.17 -4.89
C THR A 254 -6.45 4.41 -6.12
N GLY A 255 -6.98 4.10 -7.30
CA GLY A 255 -6.37 4.51 -8.58
C GLY A 255 -4.96 3.96 -8.76
N LEU A 256 -4.76 2.68 -8.46
CA LEU A 256 -3.47 2.02 -8.56
C LEU A 256 -3.06 1.89 -10.03
N THR A 257 -1.75 1.93 -10.29
CA THR A 257 -1.20 1.98 -11.65
C THR A 257 -0.44 0.71 -12.01
N ALA A 258 -0.45 0.36 -13.30
CA ALA A 258 0.41 -0.69 -13.85
C ALA A 258 1.91 -0.36 -13.64
N PRO A 259 2.82 -1.35 -13.62
CA PRO A 259 2.61 -2.75 -13.99
C PRO A 259 2.01 -3.64 -12.89
N ASP A 260 2.21 -3.31 -11.60
CA ASP A 260 1.71 -4.16 -10.51
C ASP A 260 0.23 -3.88 -10.21
N GLY A 261 -0.07 -2.61 -9.92
CA GLY A 261 -1.38 -2.15 -9.50
C GLY A 261 -1.97 -2.95 -8.35
N ILE A 262 -1.15 -3.25 -7.33
CA ILE A 262 -1.55 -4.02 -6.14
C ILE A 262 -1.93 -3.07 -5.02
N GLY A 263 -3.03 -3.35 -4.33
CA GLY A 263 -3.46 -2.53 -3.19
C GLY A 263 -2.59 -2.73 -1.97
N ILE A 264 -2.56 -3.96 -1.44
CA ILE A 264 -1.75 -4.33 -0.28
C ILE A 264 -1.08 -5.69 -0.59
N SER A 265 0.25 -5.78 -0.47
CA SER A 265 0.97 -7.06 -0.57
C SER A 265 1.61 -7.44 0.76
N LEU A 266 1.55 -8.73 1.10
CA LEU A 266 2.12 -9.31 2.31
C LEU A 266 3.09 -10.43 1.93
N TYR A 267 4.38 -10.14 1.97
CA TYR A 267 5.47 -11.10 1.81
C TYR A 267 6.24 -11.30 3.12
N GLY A 268 5.52 -11.18 4.24
CA GLY A 268 6.00 -11.37 5.61
C GLY A 268 4.92 -11.99 6.48
N SER A 269 5.27 -12.31 7.72
CA SER A 269 4.48 -13.16 8.63
C SER A 269 3.82 -12.39 9.78
N GLY A 270 2.69 -12.91 10.25
CA GLY A 270 2.02 -12.41 11.46
C GLY A 270 1.43 -11.01 11.31
N ASN A 271 1.17 -10.55 10.09
CA ASN A 271 0.61 -9.23 9.83
C ASN A 271 -0.92 -9.23 9.90
N ASP A 272 -1.47 -8.13 10.41
CA ASP A 272 -2.91 -7.88 10.47
C ASP A 272 -3.30 -6.83 9.44
N VAL A 273 -4.07 -7.23 8.42
CA VAL A 273 -4.66 -6.33 7.41
C VAL A 273 -6.14 -6.15 7.72
N LEU A 274 -6.49 -5.05 8.38
CA LEU A 274 -7.81 -4.85 8.97
C LEU A 274 -8.53 -3.59 8.49
N ALA A 275 -9.79 -3.73 8.07
CA ALA A 275 -10.68 -2.60 7.76
C ALA A 275 -10.11 -1.59 6.75
N ASN A 276 -9.29 -2.03 5.79
CA ASN A 276 -8.81 -1.19 4.70
C ASN A 276 -9.85 -1.09 3.60
N ARG A 277 -9.83 0.03 2.88
CA ARG A 277 -10.63 0.23 1.67
C ARG A 277 -9.72 0.33 0.46
N VAL A 278 -9.75 -0.68 -0.40
CA VAL A 278 -8.98 -0.71 -1.65
C VAL A 278 -9.94 -0.60 -2.83
N THR A 279 -9.69 0.30 -3.78
CA THR A 279 -10.54 0.46 -4.96
C THR A 279 -9.71 0.67 -6.24
N GLY A 280 -10.01 -0.12 -7.27
CA GLY A 280 -9.37 -0.01 -8.58
C GLY A 280 -7.92 -0.50 -8.57
N SER A 281 -7.68 -1.71 -8.04
CA SER A 281 -6.45 -2.45 -8.31
C SER A 281 -6.38 -2.88 -9.78
N VAL A 282 -5.18 -3.11 -10.30
CA VAL A 282 -4.98 -3.69 -11.63
C VAL A 282 -4.86 -5.21 -11.50
N ARG A 283 -3.96 -5.69 -10.65
CA ARG A 283 -3.75 -7.13 -10.45
C ARG A 283 -4.58 -7.66 -9.28
N TYR A 284 -4.16 -7.35 -8.06
CA TYR A 284 -4.78 -7.84 -6.82
C TYR A 284 -5.13 -6.68 -5.90
N ALA A 285 -6.29 -6.71 -5.24
CA ALA A 285 -6.58 -5.71 -4.23
C ALA A 285 -5.78 -5.98 -2.94
N ILE A 286 -5.73 -7.23 -2.50
CA ILE A 286 -4.87 -7.69 -1.40
C ILE A 286 -4.22 -9.02 -1.80
N GLU A 287 -2.92 -9.13 -1.63
CA GLU A 287 -2.11 -10.30 -1.93
C GLU A 287 -1.37 -10.77 -0.67
N VAL A 288 -1.44 -12.06 -0.38
CA VAL A 288 -0.59 -12.73 0.61
C VAL A 288 0.19 -13.80 -0.12
N ASP A 289 1.52 -13.69 -0.16
CA ASP A 289 2.34 -14.63 -0.90
C ASP A 289 3.71 -14.82 -0.26
N ASP A 290 4.39 -15.90 -0.62
CA ASP A 290 5.78 -16.16 -0.28
C ASP A 290 6.64 -16.00 -1.54
N PHE A 291 6.98 -14.74 -1.82
CA PHE A 291 7.82 -14.33 -2.93
C PHE A 291 9.26 -14.08 -2.45
N GLN A 292 9.94 -15.11 -1.95
CA GLN A 292 11.34 -15.01 -1.51
C GLN A 292 12.20 -16.13 -2.11
N GLU A 293 13.52 -15.92 -2.20
CA GLU A 293 14.46 -16.90 -2.76
C GLU A 293 14.40 -18.26 -2.00
N ALA A 294 15.02 -19.30 -2.55
CA ALA A 294 15.07 -20.60 -1.88
C ALA A 294 15.73 -20.51 -0.49
N GLY A 295 15.04 -20.94 0.57
CA GLY A 295 15.58 -21.03 1.94
C GLY A 295 15.02 -20.01 2.95
N HIS A 296 14.06 -19.18 2.53
CA HIS A 296 13.36 -18.24 3.41
C HIS A 296 12.31 -18.94 4.29
N THR A 297 11.95 -18.30 5.41
CA THR A 297 10.92 -18.82 6.31
C THR A 297 9.54 -18.67 5.67
N PRO A 298 8.68 -19.69 5.75
CA PRO A 298 7.32 -19.60 5.21
C PRO A 298 6.57 -18.35 5.65
N VAL A 299 5.86 -17.72 4.72
CA VAL A 299 4.94 -16.62 5.03
C VAL A 299 3.75 -17.19 5.80
N SER A 300 3.58 -16.76 7.06
CA SER A 300 2.62 -17.43 7.91
C SER A 300 1.90 -16.56 8.93
N GLY A 301 0.66 -16.92 9.22
CA GLY A 301 -0.12 -16.33 10.32
C GLY A 301 -0.62 -14.92 10.05
N ASN A 302 -0.86 -14.57 8.78
CA ASN A 302 -1.42 -13.28 8.39
C ASN A 302 -2.96 -13.30 8.53
N ASP A 303 -3.55 -12.23 9.05
CA ASP A 303 -5.00 -12.06 9.18
C ASP A 303 -5.50 -10.93 8.26
N VAL A 304 -6.28 -11.28 7.25
CA VAL A 304 -6.93 -10.37 6.32
C VAL A 304 -8.41 -10.29 6.69
N ARG A 305 -8.79 -9.23 7.40
CA ARG A 305 -10.13 -9.10 8.00
C ARG A 305 -10.83 -7.78 7.77
N ASP A 306 -12.15 -7.84 7.63
CA ASP A 306 -13.04 -6.68 7.55
C ASP A 306 -12.70 -5.67 6.44
N ASN A 307 -11.90 -6.06 5.44
CA ASN A 307 -11.51 -5.17 4.36
C ASN A 307 -12.64 -5.01 3.35
N VAL A 308 -12.72 -3.82 2.76
CA VAL A 308 -13.66 -3.51 1.68
C VAL A 308 -12.87 -3.29 0.40
N VAL A 309 -12.86 -4.28 -0.47
CA VAL A 309 -12.12 -4.23 -1.74
C VAL A 309 -13.10 -4.15 -2.92
N ARG A 310 -12.83 -3.24 -3.86
CA ARG A 310 -13.67 -3.00 -5.03
C ARG A 310 -12.81 -2.98 -6.29
N GLY A 311 -13.05 -3.93 -7.19
CA GLY A 311 -12.40 -3.99 -8.48
C GLY A 311 -13.00 -3.01 -9.48
N GLY A 312 -12.31 -2.87 -10.60
CA GLY A 312 -12.78 -2.29 -11.85
C GLY A 312 -12.66 -3.30 -12.99
N PRO A 313 -12.92 -2.88 -14.25
CA PRO A 313 -12.96 -3.79 -15.40
C PRO A 313 -11.66 -4.56 -15.68
N ALA A 314 -10.53 -4.02 -15.22
CA ALA A 314 -9.21 -4.60 -15.42
C ALA A 314 -8.67 -5.33 -14.16
N SER A 315 -9.42 -5.35 -13.05
CA SER A 315 -8.96 -5.96 -11.80
C SER A 315 -9.12 -7.47 -11.83
N VAL A 316 -8.01 -8.23 -11.72
CA VAL A 316 -8.01 -9.70 -11.83
C VAL A 316 -8.73 -10.34 -10.64
N ASP A 317 -8.07 -10.45 -9.48
CA ASP A 317 -8.62 -11.04 -8.25
C ASP A 317 -8.77 -9.99 -7.15
N GLY A 318 -9.74 -10.21 -6.27
CA GLY A 318 -9.94 -9.36 -5.09
C GLY A 318 -8.89 -9.59 -4.02
N ILE A 319 -9.03 -10.68 -3.27
CA ILE A 319 -8.07 -11.10 -2.24
C ILE A 319 -7.48 -12.43 -2.69
N THR A 320 -6.15 -12.49 -2.80
CA THR A 320 -5.45 -13.71 -3.23
C THR A 320 -4.44 -14.18 -2.19
N VAL A 321 -4.32 -15.50 -2.03
CA VAL A 321 -3.38 -16.16 -1.12
C VAL A 321 -2.63 -17.26 -1.88
N GLY A 322 -1.31 -17.09 -1.95
CA GLY A 322 -0.39 -17.95 -2.69
C GLY A 322 -0.57 -17.98 -4.21
N PRO A 323 -0.83 -16.85 -4.89
CA PRO A 323 -0.97 -16.84 -6.35
C PRO A 323 0.32 -17.24 -7.08
N GLU A 324 1.50 -16.93 -6.53
CA GLU A 324 2.79 -17.17 -7.18
C GLU A 324 3.47 -18.46 -6.67
N GLY A 325 4.39 -19.00 -7.48
CA GLY A 325 4.99 -20.32 -7.25
C GLY A 325 6.33 -20.28 -6.55
N GLY A 326 6.65 -21.38 -5.86
CA GLY A 326 7.98 -21.62 -5.29
C GLY A 326 8.10 -21.40 -3.78
N GLY A 327 7.10 -20.77 -3.15
CA GLY A 327 7.06 -20.49 -1.71
C GLY A 327 6.09 -21.37 -0.89
N THR A 328 6.05 -21.11 0.41
CA THR A 328 5.18 -21.76 1.39
C THR A 328 4.36 -20.71 2.15
N VAL A 329 3.04 -20.76 2.03
CA VAL A 329 2.11 -19.84 2.71
C VAL A 329 1.23 -20.63 3.68
N LEU A 330 1.29 -20.28 4.97
CA LEU A 330 0.67 -21.09 6.05
C LEU A 330 -0.22 -20.26 6.97
N ARG A 331 -1.32 -20.82 7.45
CA ARG A 331 -2.17 -20.26 8.54
C ARG A 331 -2.65 -18.84 8.26
N THR A 332 -2.97 -18.53 7.00
CA THR A 332 -3.62 -17.27 6.64
C THR A 332 -5.09 -17.31 7.04
N ALA A 333 -5.61 -16.23 7.60
CA ALA A 333 -7.04 -16.06 7.85
C ALA A 333 -7.61 -15.02 6.89
N VAL A 334 -8.68 -15.36 6.16
CA VAL A 334 -9.42 -14.44 5.29
C VAL A 334 -10.85 -14.36 5.80
N ILE A 335 -11.15 -13.33 6.58
CA ILE A 335 -12.35 -13.28 7.41
C ILE A 335 -13.16 -12.00 7.19
N ALA A 336 -14.48 -12.13 7.03
CA ALA A 336 -15.43 -11.01 7.03
C ALA A 336 -15.13 -9.89 5.99
N ASN A 337 -14.38 -10.20 4.93
CA ASN A 337 -14.08 -9.22 3.90
C ASN A 337 -15.29 -9.01 2.98
N ARG A 338 -15.43 -7.79 2.47
CA ARG A 338 -16.40 -7.42 1.45
C ARG A 338 -15.69 -7.16 0.12
N VAL A 339 -15.91 -8.04 -0.83
CA VAL A 339 -15.28 -8.02 -2.15
C VAL A 339 -16.33 -7.71 -3.22
N THR A 340 -16.03 -6.82 -4.16
CA THR A 340 -16.98 -6.48 -5.23
C THR A 340 -16.30 -6.17 -6.57
N GLY A 341 -16.79 -6.77 -7.66
CA GLY A 341 -16.50 -6.29 -9.02
C GLY A 341 -15.13 -6.66 -9.60
N PHE A 342 -14.70 -7.90 -9.47
CA PHE A 342 -13.42 -8.40 -10.02
C PHE A 342 -13.66 -9.29 -11.25
N SER A 343 -12.73 -9.27 -12.22
CA SER A 343 -12.92 -9.93 -13.51
C SER A 343 -12.73 -11.45 -13.46
N ASP A 344 -11.96 -11.95 -12.48
CA ASP A 344 -11.83 -13.37 -12.21
C ASP A 344 -12.50 -13.71 -10.87
N ASP A 345 -11.75 -14.07 -9.83
CA ASP A 345 -12.30 -14.47 -8.55
C ASP A 345 -12.42 -13.31 -7.57
N GLY A 346 -13.43 -13.38 -6.71
CA GLY A 346 -13.49 -12.45 -5.58
C GLY A 346 -12.39 -12.73 -4.57
N ILE A 347 -12.30 -13.98 -4.13
CA ILE A 347 -11.28 -14.47 -3.21
C ILE A 347 -10.69 -15.74 -3.79
N ARG A 348 -9.37 -15.80 -3.92
CA ARG A 348 -8.64 -16.95 -4.44
C ARG A 348 -7.62 -17.43 -3.40
N ILE A 349 -7.78 -18.66 -2.92
CA ILE A 349 -6.77 -19.37 -2.12
C ILE A 349 -6.20 -20.47 -3.00
N GLY A 350 -5.14 -20.16 -3.74
CA GLY A 350 -4.63 -21.08 -4.74
C GLY A 350 -3.61 -20.46 -5.68
N GLY A 351 -2.72 -21.33 -6.18
CA GLY A 351 -1.61 -21.01 -7.06
C GLY A 351 -0.55 -22.09 -6.90
N ALA A 352 0.73 -21.73 -7.00
CA ALA A 352 1.83 -22.69 -6.95
C ALA A 352 2.59 -22.69 -5.60
N SER A 353 2.15 -21.91 -4.61
CA SER A 353 2.67 -22.01 -3.24
C SER A 353 2.12 -23.25 -2.53
N SER A 354 2.92 -23.81 -1.61
CA SER A 354 2.52 -24.93 -0.75
C SER A 354 1.94 -24.45 0.59
N GLY A 355 1.23 -25.32 1.31
CA GLY A 355 0.72 -25.03 2.66
C GLY A 355 -0.63 -24.32 2.71
N LEU A 356 -1.20 -23.99 1.55
CA LEU A 356 -2.44 -23.23 1.41
C LEU A 356 -3.65 -23.89 2.08
N GLU A 357 -3.64 -25.22 2.24
CA GLU A 357 -4.65 -25.99 2.97
C GLU A 357 -4.80 -25.56 4.44
N THR A 358 -3.78 -24.92 5.01
CA THR A 358 -3.84 -24.40 6.39
C THR A 358 -4.56 -23.05 6.51
N THR A 359 -5.03 -22.48 5.39
CA THR A 359 -5.78 -21.23 5.34
C THR A 359 -7.19 -21.43 5.91
N ARG A 360 -7.72 -20.41 6.59
CA ARG A 360 -9.11 -20.35 7.04
C ARG A 360 -9.88 -19.26 6.31
N VAL A 361 -11.04 -19.61 5.76
CA VAL A 361 -11.93 -18.66 5.06
C VAL A 361 -13.29 -18.63 5.75
N ALA A 362 -13.75 -17.46 6.21
CA ALA A 362 -15.00 -17.36 6.96
C ALA A 362 -15.71 -16.01 6.79
N GLY A 363 -17.04 -16.03 6.73
CA GLY A 363 -17.87 -14.82 6.81
C GLY A 363 -17.69 -13.81 5.67
N ASN A 364 -17.00 -14.16 4.58
CA ASN A 364 -16.73 -13.23 3.48
C ASN A 364 -17.98 -13.00 2.64
N THR A 365 -18.15 -11.78 2.13
CA THR A 365 -19.24 -11.42 1.20
C THR A 365 -18.65 -10.97 -0.13
N VAL A 366 -18.92 -11.73 -1.18
CA VAL A 366 -18.45 -11.46 -2.54
C VAL A 366 -19.62 -11.13 -3.45
N VAL A 367 -19.52 -10.02 -4.19
CA VAL A 367 -20.56 -9.54 -5.10
C VAL A 367 -19.99 -9.26 -6.48
N GLY A 368 -20.47 -9.91 -7.53
CA GLY A 368 -20.10 -9.55 -8.91
C GLY A 368 -18.66 -9.92 -9.27
N SER A 369 -18.28 -11.19 -9.12
CA SER A 369 -17.04 -11.73 -9.68
C SER A 369 -17.30 -12.36 -11.06
N GLY A 370 -16.32 -12.29 -11.95
CA GLY A 370 -16.42 -12.85 -13.31
C GLY A 370 -16.38 -14.37 -13.36
N ASN A 371 -15.72 -15.00 -12.40
CA ASN A 371 -15.65 -16.45 -12.26
C ASN A 371 -16.30 -16.92 -10.93
N LEU A 372 -15.52 -17.41 -9.96
CA LEU A 372 -16.00 -17.85 -8.66
C LEU A 372 -16.09 -16.66 -7.71
N ALA A 373 -17.01 -16.71 -6.76
CA ALA A 373 -16.96 -15.79 -5.62
C ALA A 373 -15.75 -16.11 -4.76
N ILE A 374 -15.58 -17.40 -4.42
CA ILE A 374 -14.45 -17.89 -3.63
C ILE A 374 -13.94 -19.18 -4.26
N GLU A 375 -12.68 -19.18 -4.68
CA GLU A 375 -11.93 -20.39 -5.01
C GLU A 375 -10.99 -20.74 -3.86
N ALA A 376 -11.00 -21.98 -3.42
CA ALA A 376 -10.07 -22.47 -2.43
C ALA A 376 -9.60 -23.90 -2.77
N VAL A 377 -8.30 -24.15 -2.59
CA VAL A 377 -7.73 -25.50 -2.71
C VAL A 377 -8.32 -26.46 -1.67
N PRO A 378 -8.32 -27.78 -1.94
CA PRO A 378 -8.74 -28.78 -0.96
C PRO A 378 -7.98 -28.68 0.37
N GLY A 379 -8.69 -28.83 1.48
CA GLY A 379 -8.14 -28.81 2.84
C GLY A 379 -8.24 -27.45 3.55
N VAL A 380 -8.47 -26.36 2.81
CA VAL A 380 -8.78 -25.03 3.38
C VAL A 380 -9.94 -25.16 4.38
N ALA A 381 -9.75 -24.59 5.57
CA ALA A 381 -10.74 -24.62 6.64
C ALA A 381 -11.87 -23.64 6.35
N ASP A 382 -13.05 -24.17 6.01
CA ASP A 382 -14.28 -23.38 5.92
C ASP A 382 -14.80 -23.04 7.33
N GLY A 383 -14.68 -21.78 7.70
CA GLY A 383 -15.23 -21.26 8.96
C GLY A 383 -16.71 -20.93 8.91
N GLY A 384 -17.37 -21.13 7.75
CA GLY A 384 -18.77 -20.86 7.52
C GLY A 384 -19.10 -19.38 7.31
N GLY A 385 -20.35 -19.11 6.95
CA GLY A 385 -20.88 -17.75 6.86
C GLY A 385 -20.57 -16.99 5.55
N ASN A 386 -19.82 -17.59 4.63
CA ASN A 386 -19.51 -16.96 3.34
C ASN A 386 -20.79 -16.77 2.49
N ARG A 387 -20.83 -15.68 1.72
CA ARG A 387 -21.96 -15.26 0.89
C ARG A 387 -21.47 -14.87 -0.49
N ALA A 388 -22.14 -15.39 -1.51
CA ALA A 388 -21.85 -15.10 -2.91
C ALA A 388 -23.09 -14.53 -3.60
N LEU A 389 -22.96 -13.40 -4.28
CA LEU A 389 -24.03 -12.78 -5.03
C LEU A 389 -23.56 -12.42 -6.43
N ARG A 390 -24.37 -12.72 -7.45
CA ARG A 390 -24.12 -12.35 -8.85
C ARG A 390 -22.72 -12.79 -9.34
N THR A 391 -22.41 -14.07 -9.22
CA THR A 391 -21.17 -14.66 -9.76
C THR A 391 -21.35 -15.01 -11.24
N GLY A 392 -20.26 -15.01 -12.01
CA GLY A 392 -20.27 -15.55 -13.38
C GLY A 392 -20.37 -17.08 -13.42
N SER A 393 -19.92 -17.77 -12.38
CA SER A 393 -20.05 -19.23 -12.24
C SER A 393 -21.40 -19.69 -11.69
N LEU A 394 -21.88 -20.84 -12.18
CA LEU A 394 -23.04 -21.58 -11.66
C LEU A 394 -22.75 -22.25 -10.30
N VAL A 395 -21.48 -22.54 -10.02
CA VAL A 395 -21.00 -23.02 -8.73
C VAL A 395 -20.24 -21.86 -8.09
N PRO A 396 -20.87 -21.05 -7.24
CA PRO A 396 -20.29 -19.77 -6.83
C PRO A 396 -19.05 -19.92 -5.93
N CYS A 397 -18.90 -21.03 -5.21
CA CYS A 397 -17.73 -21.26 -4.37
C CYS A 397 -17.20 -22.70 -4.52
N LEU A 398 -15.88 -22.82 -4.54
CA LEU A 398 -15.13 -24.08 -4.60
C LEU A 398 -14.23 -24.19 -3.37
N GLY A 399 -14.13 -25.38 -2.78
CA GLY A 399 -13.33 -25.63 -1.58
C GLY A 399 -13.95 -25.12 -0.26
N VAL A 400 -14.94 -24.22 -0.32
CA VAL A 400 -15.70 -23.70 0.82
C VAL A 400 -17.19 -23.56 0.50
N ALA A 401 -18.04 -23.54 1.53
CA ALA A 401 -19.47 -23.34 1.38
C ALA A 401 -19.83 -21.85 1.33
N CYS A 402 -20.74 -21.51 0.42
CA CYS A 402 -21.32 -20.18 0.33
C CYS A 402 -22.85 -20.25 0.26
N ARG A 403 -23.51 -19.32 0.96
CA ARG A 403 -24.91 -19.02 0.66
C ARG A 403 -24.96 -18.17 -0.60
N SER A 404 -25.54 -18.73 -1.66
CA SER A 404 -25.78 -17.98 -2.89
C SER A 404 -27.24 -17.60 -3.00
N THR A 405 -27.48 -16.32 -3.31
CA THR A 405 -28.74 -15.89 -3.91
C THR A 405 -28.45 -15.72 -5.39
N GLY A 406 -28.44 -16.82 -6.14
CA GLY A 406 -28.36 -16.74 -7.60
C GLY A 406 -29.59 -16.01 -8.17
N PRO A 407 -29.52 -15.48 -9.41
CA PRO A 407 -30.74 -15.34 -10.19
C PRO A 407 -31.40 -16.71 -10.24
N ARG A 408 -32.75 -16.78 -10.16
CA ARG A 408 -33.44 -18.04 -10.45
C ARG A 408 -32.97 -18.51 -11.81
N VAL A 409 -32.38 -19.72 -11.88
CA VAL A 409 -32.22 -20.41 -13.15
C VAL A 409 -33.65 -20.69 -13.60
N GLU A 410 -34.22 -19.84 -14.46
CA GLU A 410 -35.22 -20.34 -15.38
C GLU A 410 -34.43 -21.25 -16.31
N SER A 411 -34.53 -22.55 -16.06
CA SER A 411 -33.94 -23.57 -16.92
C SER A 411 -34.54 -23.42 -18.31
N PHE A 412 -33.87 -22.72 -19.22
CA PHE A 412 -34.23 -22.75 -20.63
C PHE A 412 -33.64 -24.02 -21.25
N VAL A 413 -34.46 -25.07 -21.32
CA VAL A 413 -34.16 -26.25 -22.14
C VAL A 413 -34.36 -25.83 -23.61
N TYR A 414 -33.26 -25.69 -24.36
CA TYR A 414 -33.34 -25.59 -25.81
C TYR A 414 -33.46 -27.01 -26.39
N MET A 415 -34.66 -27.39 -26.83
CA MET A 415 -34.87 -28.54 -27.71
C MET A 415 -34.88 -28.03 -29.15
N THR A 416 -33.94 -28.49 -29.98
CA THR A 416 -33.98 -28.28 -31.43
C THR A 416 -35.12 -29.10 -32.01
N ALA A 417 -36.07 -28.43 -32.67
CA ALA A 417 -37.20 -29.08 -33.33
C ALA A 417 -36.75 -29.69 -34.67
N GLY A 418 -36.55 -31.01 -34.68
CA GLY A 418 -36.78 -31.83 -35.87
C GLY A 418 -38.28 -32.13 -35.98
N ALA A 419 -38.81 -32.08 -37.19
CA ALA A 419 -40.24 -32.04 -37.51
C ALA A 419 -41.10 -33.12 -36.82
N GLY A 420 -42.23 -32.67 -36.24
CA GLY A 420 -43.37 -33.53 -35.86
C GLY A 420 -43.60 -33.63 -34.35
N ASP A 421 -44.68 -33.01 -33.89
CA ASP A 421 -45.36 -33.16 -32.59
C ASP A 421 -44.90 -32.33 -31.36
N VAL A 422 -45.90 -31.70 -30.72
CA VAL A 422 -45.80 -30.64 -29.70
C VAL A 422 -45.57 -31.19 -28.29
N GLN A 423 -44.90 -30.37 -27.49
CA GLN A 423 -44.21 -30.61 -26.21
C GLN A 423 -45.11 -30.63 -24.96
N ALA A 424 -44.67 -31.37 -23.94
CA ALA A 424 -45.00 -31.08 -22.54
C ALA A 424 -44.00 -30.05 -21.98
N VAL A 425 -44.50 -28.95 -21.41
CA VAL A 425 -43.70 -27.95 -20.69
C VAL A 425 -43.72 -28.28 -19.19
N TRP A 426 -42.55 -28.40 -18.57
CA TRP A 426 -42.41 -28.62 -17.13
C TRP A 426 -41.98 -27.32 -16.46
N GLY A 427 -42.77 -26.85 -15.49
CA GLY A 427 -42.39 -25.78 -14.57
C GLY A 427 -42.21 -26.35 -13.16
N ALA A 428 -41.15 -25.97 -12.47
CA ALA A 428 -40.89 -26.39 -11.09
C ALA A 428 -40.94 -25.18 -10.14
N ASP A 429 -41.67 -25.33 -9.03
CA ASP A 429 -41.65 -24.42 -7.89
C ASP A 429 -41.26 -25.17 -6.60
N ARG A 430 -41.23 -24.48 -5.45
CA ARG A 430 -40.77 -25.02 -4.14
C ARG A 430 -41.54 -26.25 -3.64
N SER A 431 -42.59 -26.72 -4.32
CA SER A 431 -43.42 -27.86 -3.90
C SER A 431 -43.32 -29.12 -4.76
N GLY A 432 -42.55 -29.11 -5.85
CA GLY A 432 -42.33 -30.28 -6.72
C GLY A 432 -42.73 -30.05 -8.19
N ALA A 433 -42.45 -31.03 -9.05
CA ALA A 433 -42.72 -30.97 -10.49
C ALA A 433 -44.21 -31.26 -10.78
N HIS A 434 -44.89 -30.37 -11.51
CA HIS A 434 -46.29 -30.57 -11.93
C HIS A 434 -46.39 -30.74 -13.45
N GLN A 435 -47.13 -31.77 -13.87
CA GLN A 435 -47.45 -32.04 -15.26
C GLN A 435 -48.66 -31.18 -15.68
N ILE A 436 -48.46 -30.18 -16.55
CA ILE A 436 -49.58 -29.48 -17.19
C ILE A 436 -50.07 -30.37 -18.33
N THR A 437 -51.26 -30.95 -18.18
CA THR A 437 -51.93 -31.70 -19.25
C THR A 437 -53.25 -31.02 -19.55
N GLU A 438 -53.28 -30.17 -20.58
CA GLU A 438 -54.44 -30.04 -21.47
C GLU A 438 -53.98 -29.60 -22.88
N PRO A 439 -54.52 -30.19 -23.96
CA PRO A 439 -54.08 -29.92 -25.32
C PRO A 439 -54.77 -28.66 -25.88
N GLY A 440 -53.97 -27.60 -26.05
CA GLY A 440 -54.27 -26.51 -26.98
C GLY A 440 -54.28 -25.12 -26.36
N ALA A 441 -53.18 -24.36 -26.52
CA ALA A 441 -53.22 -22.93 -26.88
C ALA A 441 -51.82 -22.31 -27.02
N CYS A 442 -51.66 -21.61 -28.16
CA CYS A 442 -50.82 -20.43 -28.42
C CYS A 442 -49.29 -20.50 -28.21
N ALA A 443 -48.60 -20.66 -29.33
CA ALA A 443 -47.20 -20.33 -29.53
C ALA A 443 -46.98 -18.82 -29.74
N ALA A 444 -45.75 -18.37 -29.44
CA ALA A 444 -45.12 -17.06 -29.68
C ALA A 444 -45.24 -16.00 -28.57
N TRP A 445 -44.14 -15.83 -27.84
CA TRP A 445 -43.83 -14.66 -27.02
C TRP A 445 -42.70 -13.88 -27.70
N THR A 446 -42.98 -12.68 -28.21
CA THR A 446 -41.96 -11.74 -28.69
C THR A 446 -42.09 -10.44 -27.91
N GLY A 447 -41.19 -10.22 -26.95
CA GLY A 447 -41.17 -8.97 -26.17
C GLY A 447 -39.92 -8.83 -25.30
N SER A 448 -39.16 -7.77 -25.54
CA SER A 448 -38.06 -7.34 -24.67
C SER A 448 -38.60 -6.59 -23.44
N ARG A 449 -37.80 -6.63 -22.36
CA ARG A 449 -38.09 -6.05 -21.03
C ARG A 449 -38.56 -4.58 -21.14
N SER A 450 -39.83 -4.29 -20.86
CA SER A 450 -40.30 -3.12 -20.06
C SER A 450 -41.74 -2.63 -20.33
N THR A 451 -42.55 -3.24 -21.20
CA THR A 451 -43.95 -2.82 -21.38
C THR A 451 -44.95 -3.90 -20.95
N ARG A 452 -46.05 -3.49 -20.31
CA ARG A 452 -47.19 -4.38 -20.06
C ARG A 452 -47.73 -4.84 -21.42
N GLY A 453 -47.46 -6.09 -21.79
CA GLY A 453 -48.07 -6.69 -22.98
C GLY A 453 -49.56 -6.89 -22.75
N ALA A 454 -50.39 -6.32 -23.62
CA ALA A 454 -51.80 -6.65 -23.69
C ALA A 454 -51.96 -8.02 -24.36
N CYS A 455 -52.73 -8.92 -23.74
CA CYS A 455 -53.09 -10.20 -24.32
C CYS A 455 -54.21 -9.95 -25.35
N SER A 456 -53.87 -9.84 -26.64
CA SER A 456 -54.87 -9.74 -27.69
C SER A 456 -55.42 -11.13 -28.00
N SER A 457 -56.68 -11.33 -27.64
CA SER A 457 -57.54 -12.53 -27.83
C SER A 457 -57.35 -13.68 -26.84
N CYS A 458 -58.15 -13.65 -25.77
CA CYS A 458 -58.70 -14.86 -25.15
C CYS A 458 -60.21 -14.92 -25.47
N PRO A 459 -60.81 -16.10 -25.67
CA PRO A 459 -62.26 -16.22 -25.70
C PRO A 459 -62.84 -15.74 -24.36
N ALA A 460 -64.02 -15.11 -24.40
CA ALA A 460 -64.68 -14.61 -23.20
C ALA A 460 -64.93 -15.76 -22.19
N GLY A 461 -64.29 -15.71 -21.02
CA GLY A 461 -64.59 -16.63 -19.92
C GLY A 461 -63.48 -16.94 -18.92
N THR A 462 -62.21 -16.70 -19.24
CA THR A 462 -61.09 -17.08 -18.34
C THR A 462 -60.86 -16.04 -17.24
N ARG A 463 -61.22 -16.39 -16.00
CA ARG A 463 -60.74 -15.69 -14.80
C ARG A 463 -59.46 -16.36 -14.29
N ALA A 464 -58.40 -15.57 -14.09
CA ALA A 464 -57.25 -15.99 -13.31
C ALA A 464 -57.55 -15.80 -11.82
N SER A 465 -57.49 -16.87 -11.02
CA SER A 465 -57.36 -16.77 -9.56
C SER A 465 -55.89 -16.84 -9.17
N ARG A 466 -55.52 -16.07 -8.14
CA ARG A 466 -54.14 -15.93 -7.66
C ARG A 466 -53.53 -17.22 -7.13
#